data_AF-M5TS29-F1
#
_entry.id   AF-M5TS29-F1
#
_cell.length_a   1.000
_cell.length_b   1.000
_cell.length_c   1.000
_cell.angle_alpha   90.00
_cell.angle_beta   90.00
_cell.angle_gamma   90.00
#
_symmetry.space_group_name_H-M   'P 1'
#
loop_
_entity.id
_entity.type
_entity.pdbx_description
1 polymer ?
#
loop_
_entity_poly.entity_id
_entity_poly.type
_entity_poly.pdbx_seq_one_letter_code
_entity_poly.pdbx_strand_id
1 'polypeptide(L)'
;MAIRPDAGELLREQSVLNSPPREFSLLFNGDASIDESTISSDSIRLVRAGGDGVFGDANDVQVSIGYVGFVDPGGTDPENLNRIMLRPASTAAHNATDPSVAFPDDLYRIEIIGSGADPLMDSDGSAFNGGQDSLTTFRLDRGLQVIAVIPQPIERVGGVLQVQDKRIDVYFDDQEIEKSVAETKEFYRLVDTTGAPTAAVNPDMVEYFPDENRVQLNFAAAFSTATYRLDIGLKSALPGSAVPTDQPFAGEIGTWFGDLLNVGDAGNFGDIGSGTAVKVSSEISPAGAVALPASPGGTDEPGHREIQLENHYTLPNTGVDPVTPDDIKVVRYAFPVNFRPNDAGIVYQNFISPSEKEIVRGILEIYAAEVGV
;
A
#
# COMPACT_ATOMS: atom_id res chain seq x y z
N MET A 1 -2.95 31.67 -26.96
CA MET A 1 -3.55 30.36 -26.66
C MET A 1 -2.81 29.69 -25.51
N ALA A 2 -3.51 28.99 -24.64
CA ALA A 2 -2.98 28.33 -23.46
C ALA A 2 -3.70 26.98 -23.29
N ILE A 3 -2.97 25.91 -22.94
CA ILE A 3 -3.57 24.58 -22.71
C ILE A 3 -3.40 24.22 -21.24
N ARG A 4 -4.50 23.83 -20.58
CA ARG A 4 -4.51 23.49 -19.16
C ARG A 4 -5.07 22.08 -18.95
N PRO A 5 -4.31 21.15 -18.37
CA PRO A 5 -4.82 19.86 -17.92
C PRO A 5 -5.66 20.02 -16.64
N ASP A 6 -6.48 19.02 -16.30
CA ASP A 6 -7.25 18.97 -15.04
C ASP A 6 -6.39 18.92 -13.79
N ALA A 7 -5.20 18.34 -13.90
CA ALA A 7 -4.20 18.32 -12.85
C ALA A 7 -2.87 18.94 -13.32
N GLY A 8 -2.31 19.84 -12.51
CA GLY A 8 -0.99 20.43 -12.75
C GLY A 8 -1.00 21.90 -13.20
N GLU A 9 0.15 22.34 -13.71
CA GLU A 9 0.35 23.68 -14.25
C GLU A 9 -0.11 23.79 -15.71
N LEU A 10 -0.11 25.02 -16.23
CA LEU A 10 -0.33 25.27 -17.65
C LEU A 10 0.72 24.53 -18.50
N LEU A 11 0.28 23.82 -19.54
CA LEU A 11 1.17 23.17 -20.48
C LEU A 11 1.93 24.21 -21.31
N ARG A 12 3.25 24.03 -21.33
CA ARG A 12 4.21 24.67 -22.22
C ARG A 12 4.91 23.60 -23.06
N GLU A 13 5.59 24.01 -24.12
CA GLU A 13 6.43 23.11 -24.92
C GLU A 13 7.38 22.32 -23.99
N GLN A 14 7.37 20.99 -24.15
CA GLN A 14 8.19 20.04 -23.38
C GLN A 14 7.88 19.99 -21.87
N SER A 15 6.68 20.39 -21.45
CA SER A 15 6.26 20.20 -20.05
C SER A 15 6.24 18.72 -19.67
N VAL A 16 6.56 18.42 -18.41
CA VAL A 16 6.45 17.07 -17.84
C VAL A 16 5.26 17.03 -16.89
N LEU A 17 4.33 16.11 -17.14
CA LEU A 17 3.20 15.82 -16.27
C LEU A 17 3.52 14.56 -15.46
N ASN A 18 3.28 14.61 -14.14
CA ASN A 18 3.49 13.45 -13.27
C ASN A 18 2.20 12.71 -12.91
N SER A 19 1.10 13.08 -13.57
CA SER A 19 -0.21 12.48 -13.37
C SER A 19 -0.94 12.46 -14.70
N PRO A 20 -1.64 11.36 -15.03
CA PRO A 20 -2.35 11.25 -16.30
C PRO A 20 -3.52 12.24 -16.32
N PRO A 21 -3.58 13.15 -17.31
CA PRO A 21 -4.66 14.11 -17.43
C PRO A 21 -5.94 13.42 -17.91
N ARG A 22 -7.10 13.78 -17.36
CA ARG A 22 -8.41 13.26 -17.82
C ARG A 22 -9.07 14.18 -18.82
N GLU A 23 -8.73 15.45 -18.76
CA GLU A 23 -9.29 16.49 -19.61
C GLU A 23 -8.28 17.62 -19.81
N PHE A 24 -8.36 18.27 -20.97
CA PHE A 24 -7.59 19.44 -21.31
C PHE A 24 -8.54 20.57 -21.69
N SER A 25 -8.37 21.72 -21.06
CA SER A 25 -8.99 22.97 -21.45
C SER A 25 -8.03 23.72 -22.37
N LEU A 26 -8.44 23.93 -23.62
CA LEU A 26 -7.74 24.75 -24.61
C LEU A 26 -8.36 26.14 -24.57
N LEU A 27 -7.60 27.13 -24.12
CA LEU A 27 -8.02 28.53 -24.00
C LEU A 27 -7.44 29.34 -25.16
N PHE A 28 -8.31 29.89 -25.98
CA PHE A 28 -7.97 30.76 -27.09
C PHE A 28 -7.93 32.22 -26.63
N ASN A 29 -7.47 33.11 -27.50
CA ASN A 29 -7.51 34.54 -27.20
C ASN A 29 -8.98 34.99 -27.09
N GLY A 30 -9.25 36.05 -26.32
CA GLY A 30 -10.62 36.46 -25.94
C GLY A 30 -11.53 36.89 -27.11
N ASP A 31 -10.99 36.98 -28.31
CA ASP A 31 -11.65 37.35 -29.56
C ASP A 31 -11.66 36.21 -30.60
N ALA A 32 -11.29 34.98 -30.23
CA ALA A 32 -11.18 33.87 -31.18
C ALA A 32 -12.52 33.41 -31.77
N SER A 33 -13.63 33.54 -31.02
CA SER A 33 -14.99 33.29 -31.49
C SER A 33 -15.11 32.00 -32.33
N ILE A 34 -14.69 30.87 -31.76
CA ILE A 34 -14.56 29.60 -32.49
C ILE A 34 -15.93 29.14 -33.04
N ASP A 35 -15.95 28.59 -34.25
CA ASP A 35 -17.11 27.91 -34.81
C ASP A 35 -17.19 26.47 -34.30
N GLU A 36 -18.21 26.18 -33.49
CA GLU A 36 -18.46 24.85 -32.92
C GLU A 36 -18.54 23.74 -33.96
N SER A 37 -19.06 24.04 -35.16
CA SER A 37 -19.23 23.06 -36.23
C SER A 37 -17.91 22.55 -36.80
N THR A 38 -16.82 23.28 -36.56
CA THR A 38 -15.46 22.91 -36.97
C THR A 38 -14.68 22.20 -35.87
N ILE A 39 -15.26 22.03 -34.68
CA ILE A 39 -14.64 21.31 -33.58
C ILE A 39 -14.89 19.81 -33.75
N SER A 40 -13.84 19.05 -34.02
CA SER A 40 -13.91 17.60 -34.21
C SER A 40 -12.61 16.92 -33.76
N SER A 41 -12.61 15.58 -33.77
CA SER A 41 -11.38 14.80 -33.56
C SER A 41 -10.38 14.90 -34.71
N ASP A 42 -10.77 15.53 -35.83
CA ASP A 42 -9.89 15.79 -36.95
C ASP A 42 -9.23 17.16 -36.85
N SER A 43 -9.93 18.18 -36.32
CA SER A 43 -9.40 19.53 -36.13
C SER A 43 -8.62 19.70 -34.83
N ILE A 44 -8.88 18.85 -33.82
CA ILE A 44 -8.12 18.80 -32.56
C ILE A 44 -7.78 17.36 -32.24
N ARG A 45 -6.49 17.07 -32.13
CA ARG A 45 -5.96 15.71 -31.95
C ARG A 45 -5.07 15.63 -30.72
N LEU A 46 -4.99 14.43 -30.18
CA LEU A 46 -3.97 14.03 -29.23
C LEU A 46 -3.22 12.85 -29.83
N VAL A 47 -1.91 12.99 -29.98
CA VAL A 47 -1.03 11.99 -30.59
C VAL A 47 0.03 11.56 -29.58
N ARG A 48 0.33 10.27 -29.55
CA ARG A 48 1.38 9.66 -28.73
C ARG A 48 2.49 9.14 -29.65
N ALA A 49 3.75 9.34 -29.30
CA ALA A 49 4.92 8.92 -30.09
C ALA A 49 5.05 7.39 -30.27
N GLY A 50 4.37 6.60 -29.44
CA GLY A 50 4.36 5.14 -29.58
C GLY A 50 5.49 4.45 -28.81
N GLY A 51 6.23 5.18 -27.97
CA GLY A 51 7.24 4.66 -27.05
C GLY A 51 8.69 4.95 -27.45
N ASP A 52 8.97 5.47 -28.64
CA ASP A 52 10.34 5.81 -29.08
C ASP A 52 10.69 7.30 -28.90
N GLY A 53 9.71 8.12 -28.48
CA GLY A 53 9.86 9.55 -28.29
C GLY A 53 9.99 10.36 -29.58
N VAL A 54 9.68 9.78 -30.74
CA VAL A 54 9.72 10.45 -32.05
C VAL A 54 8.29 10.54 -32.60
N PHE A 55 7.99 11.65 -33.28
CA PHE A 55 6.74 11.80 -34.01
C PHE A 55 6.98 11.83 -35.52
N GLY A 56 5.99 11.42 -36.29
CA GLY A 56 5.97 11.42 -37.75
C GLY A 56 6.36 10.09 -38.38
N ASP A 57 6.41 9.02 -37.61
CA ASP A 57 6.72 7.66 -38.06
C ASP A 57 5.45 6.79 -38.11
N ALA A 58 5.64 5.47 -38.24
CA ALA A 58 4.54 4.51 -38.34
C ALA A 58 4.03 4.01 -36.97
N ASN A 59 4.73 4.31 -35.87
CA ASN A 59 4.35 3.91 -34.51
C ASN A 59 3.59 4.99 -33.74
N ASP A 60 3.49 6.20 -34.29
CA ASP A 60 2.57 7.22 -33.82
C ASP A 60 1.15 6.67 -33.59
N VAL A 61 0.63 6.90 -32.39
CA VAL A 61 -0.72 6.50 -32.00
C VAL A 61 -1.59 7.72 -31.85
N GLN A 62 -2.59 7.88 -32.73
CA GLN A 62 -3.65 8.86 -32.53
C GLN A 62 -4.56 8.40 -31.39
N VAL A 63 -4.55 9.16 -30.29
CA VAL A 63 -5.36 8.85 -29.10
C VAL A 63 -6.83 9.14 -29.42
N SER A 64 -7.68 8.13 -29.22
CA SER A 64 -9.12 8.30 -29.42
C SER A 64 -9.72 9.30 -28.43
N ILE A 65 -10.51 10.23 -28.95
CA ILE A 65 -11.16 11.29 -28.19
C ILE A 65 -12.59 10.86 -27.85
N GLY A 66 -12.97 10.96 -26.57
CA GLY A 66 -14.34 10.69 -26.11
C GLY A 66 -15.22 11.93 -26.18
N TYR A 67 -14.61 13.11 -26.03
CA TYR A 67 -15.29 14.38 -26.15
C TYR A 67 -14.32 15.47 -26.63
N VAL A 68 -14.74 16.25 -27.62
CA VAL A 68 -14.10 17.51 -27.99
C VAL A 68 -15.18 18.50 -28.39
N GLY A 69 -15.19 19.67 -27.77
CA GLY A 69 -16.28 20.63 -27.91
C GLY A 69 -16.21 21.74 -26.87
N PHE A 70 -17.17 22.65 -26.91
CA PHE A 70 -17.29 23.69 -25.89
C PHE A 70 -17.72 23.14 -24.53
N VAL A 71 -17.42 23.86 -23.45
CA VAL A 71 -17.87 23.44 -22.12
C VAL A 71 -19.39 23.38 -22.04
N ASP A 72 -20.07 24.35 -22.66
CA ASP A 72 -21.51 24.36 -22.86
C ASP A 72 -21.84 24.31 -24.37
N PRO A 73 -22.16 23.12 -24.93
CA PRO A 73 -22.48 22.97 -26.34
C PRO A 73 -23.65 23.85 -26.79
N GLY A 74 -23.53 24.52 -27.93
CA GLY A 74 -24.50 25.49 -28.44
C GLY A 74 -24.54 26.83 -27.69
N GLY A 75 -23.69 27.03 -26.68
CA GLY A 75 -23.61 28.28 -25.92
C GLY A 75 -22.92 29.38 -26.73
N THR A 76 -23.53 30.56 -26.80
CA THR A 76 -23.03 31.72 -27.56
C THR A 76 -22.25 32.73 -26.71
N ASP A 77 -22.01 32.43 -25.43
CA ASP A 77 -21.28 33.33 -24.54
C ASP A 77 -19.81 33.45 -24.98
N PRO A 78 -19.22 34.66 -25.04
CA PRO A 78 -17.84 34.83 -25.50
C PRO A 78 -16.80 34.02 -24.71
N GLU A 79 -17.04 33.75 -23.42
CA GLU A 79 -16.15 32.89 -22.64
C GLU A 79 -16.18 31.42 -23.08
N ASN A 80 -17.34 30.94 -23.55
CA ASN A 80 -17.53 29.59 -24.06
C ASN A 80 -16.89 29.43 -25.45
N LEU A 81 -17.10 30.42 -26.33
CA LEU A 81 -16.58 30.43 -27.70
C LEU A 81 -15.04 30.47 -27.78
N ASN A 82 -14.35 30.75 -26.67
CA ASN A 82 -12.90 30.80 -26.58
C ASN A 82 -12.30 29.63 -25.78
N ARG A 83 -13.11 28.65 -25.39
CA ARG A 83 -12.67 27.54 -24.55
C ARG A 83 -13.19 26.20 -25.05
N ILE A 84 -12.27 25.39 -25.56
CA ILE A 84 -12.57 24.02 -25.98
C ILE A 84 -12.11 23.07 -24.89
N MET A 85 -12.96 22.08 -24.61
CA MET A 85 -12.66 20.97 -23.72
C MET A 85 -12.38 19.72 -24.52
N LEU A 86 -11.23 19.10 -24.26
CA LEU A 86 -10.79 17.86 -24.86
C LEU A 86 -10.74 16.77 -23.78
N ARG A 87 -11.40 15.64 -24.00
CA ARG A 87 -11.36 14.47 -23.12
C ARG A 87 -11.04 13.21 -23.93
N PRO A 88 -9.97 12.49 -23.60
CA PRO A 88 -9.70 11.19 -24.21
C PRO A 88 -10.83 10.19 -23.92
N ALA A 89 -11.04 9.23 -24.82
CA ALA A 89 -12.15 8.28 -24.70
C ALA A 89 -11.94 7.36 -23.50
N SER A 90 -13.00 7.10 -22.72
CA SER A 90 -12.95 6.16 -21.58
C SER A 90 -12.63 4.72 -21.99
N THR A 91 -12.86 4.37 -23.25
CA THR A 91 -12.46 3.09 -23.85
C THR A 91 -11.06 3.11 -24.45
N ALA A 92 -10.42 4.28 -24.55
CA ALA A 92 -9.02 4.36 -24.92
C ALA A 92 -8.17 3.93 -23.74
N ALA A 93 -6.97 3.44 -24.02
CA ALA A 93 -5.95 3.20 -23.01
C ALA A 93 -5.46 4.51 -22.30
N HIS A 94 -6.24 5.59 -22.32
CA HIS A 94 -5.89 6.96 -21.97
C HIS A 94 -6.98 7.66 -21.12
N ASN A 95 -8.11 7.02 -20.81
CA ASN A 95 -9.07 7.55 -19.82
C ASN A 95 -9.78 6.42 -19.06
N ALA A 96 -9.13 5.27 -18.97
CA ALA A 96 -9.59 4.17 -18.15
C ALA A 96 -9.36 4.48 -16.67
N THR A 97 -10.30 4.10 -15.80
CA THR A 97 -10.10 4.11 -14.34
C THR A 97 -9.13 3.02 -13.88
N ASP A 98 -8.81 2.08 -14.77
CA ASP A 98 -7.84 1.02 -14.55
C ASP A 98 -6.44 1.52 -14.92
N PRO A 99 -5.53 1.68 -13.93
CA PRO A 99 -4.19 2.20 -14.16
C PRO A 99 -3.32 1.31 -15.08
N SER A 100 -3.62 0.01 -15.23
CA SER A 100 -2.87 -0.87 -16.14
C SER A 100 -3.17 -0.62 -17.62
N VAL A 101 -4.19 0.19 -17.92
CA VAL A 101 -4.58 0.59 -19.27
C VAL A 101 -4.81 2.11 -19.34
N ALA A 102 -4.30 2.91 -18.42
CA ALA A 102 -4.49 4.36 -18.43
C ALA A 102 -3.18 5.07 -18.79
N PHE A 103 -3.25 5.98 -19.77
CA PHE A 103 -2.23 6.94 -20.22
C PHE A 103 -0.80 6.41 -19.99
N PRO A 104 -0.26 5.60 -20.91
CA PRO A 104 1.10 5.13 -20.80
C PRO A 104 2.06 6.31 -20.78
N ASP A 105 3.09 6.28 -19.95
CA ASP A 105 4.15 7.27 -20.00
C ASP A 105 4.76 7.25 -21.40
N ASP A 106 4.87 8.45 -21.99
CA ASP A 106 5.39 8.65 -23.33
C ASP A 106 5.50 10.16 -23.59
N LEU A 107 6.00 10.49 -24.78
CA LEU A 107 5.84 11.78 -25.40
C LEU A 107 4.47 11.89 -26.09
N TYR A 108 3.74 12.96 -25.75
CA TYR A 108 2.44 13.30 -26.30
C TYR A 108 2.46 14.66 -26.98
N ARG A 109 1.59 14.83 -27.98
CA ARG A 109 1.42 16.07 -28.72
C ARG A 109 -0.06 16.38 -28.88
N ILE A 110 -0.46 17.57 -28.44
CA ILE A 110 -1.76 18.14 -28.78
C ILE A 110 -1.59 18.89 -30.09
N GLU A 111 -2.43 18.56 -31.06
CA GLU A 111 -2.42 19.19 -32.39
C GLU A 111 -3.74 19.93 -32.59
N ILE A 112 -3.64 21.20 -32.98
CA ILE A 112 -4.77 22.00 -33.42
C ILE A 112 -4.54 22.32 -34.88
N ILE A 113 -5.40 21.78 -35.72
CA ILE A 113 -5.26 21.85 -37.16
C ILE A 113 -5.81 23.18 -37.64
N GLY A 114 -4.93 24.02 -38.20
CA GLY A 114 -5.30 25.28 -38.84
C GLY A 114 -5.36 25.15 -40.36
N SER A 115 -4.83 24.08 -40.94
CA SER A 115 -4.70 23.90 -42.39
C SER A 115 -5.38 22.63 -42.91
N GLY A 116 -5.53 22.48 -44.23
CA GLY A 116 -6.02 21.24 -44.84
C GLY A 116 -7.53 21.18 -45.04
N ALA A 117 -8.10 19.98 -44.95
CA ALA A 117 -9.49 19.69 -45.32
C ALA A 117 -10.51 20.15 -44.26
N ASP A 118 -10.19 19.93 -42.98
CA ASP A 118 -11.08 20.18 -41.85
C ASP A 118 -10.36 21.01 -40.76
N PRO A 119 -9.94 22.25 -41.06
CA PRO A 119 -9.27 23.09 -40.06
C PRO A 119 -10.27 23.61 -39.02
N LEU A 120 -9.77 23.91 -37.82
CA LEU A 120 -10.51 24.69 -36.83
C LEU A 120 -10.72 26.11 -37.37
N MET A 121 -11.94 26.63 -37.32
CA MET A 121 -12.27 27.98 -37.80
C MET A 121 -12.94 28.83 -36.72
N ASP A 122 -12.89 30.14 -36.93
CA ASP A 122 -13.78 31.07 -36.23
C ASP A 122 -15.16 31.15 -36.90
N SER A 123 -16.10 31.81 -36.23
CA SER A 123 -17.46 32.04 -36.71
C SER A 123 -17.55 32.87 -38.00
N ASP A 124 -16.47 33.55 -38.39
CA ASP A 124 -16.37 34.32 -39.63
C ASP A 124 -15.80 33.47 -40.79
N GLY A 125 -15.45 32.20 -40.52
CA GLY A 125 -14.90 31.25 -41.48
C GLY A 125 -13.39 31.39 -41.70
N SER A 126 -12.68 32.15 -40.87
CA SER A 126 -11.22 32.25 -40.93
C SER A 126 -10.60 31.05 -40.23
N ALA A 127 -9.61 30.45 -40.89
CA ALA A 127 -8.88 29.32 -40.32
C ALA A 127 -8.02 29.75 -39.12
N PHE A 128 -7.95 28.88 -38.12
CA PHE A 128 -7.12 29.06 -36.94
C PHE A 128 -5.68 29.40 -37.31
N ASN A 129 -5.11 30.36 -36.58
CA ASN A 129 -3.71 30.79 -36.70
C ASN A 129 -3.30 31.14 -38.15
N GLY A 130 -4.23 31.70 -38.93
CA GLY A 130 -3.98 32.08 -40.32
C GLY A 130 -3.73 30.90 -41.25
N GLY A 131 -4.28 29.74 -40.93
CA GLY A 131 -4.10 28.53 -41.74
C GLY A 131 -2.87 27.70 -41.35
N GLN A 132 -2.37 27.82 -40.13
CA GLN A 132 -1.18 27.10 -39.65
C GLN A 132 -1.51 26.24 -38.44
N ASP A 133 -1.03 25.00 -38.42
CA ASP A 133 -1.27 24.09 -37.31
C ASP A 133 -0.48 24.54 -36.07
N SER A 134 -1.06 24.32 -34.88
CA SER A 134 -0.37 24.49 -33.61
C SER A 134 -0.12 23.13 -32.99
N LEU A 135 1.15 22.87 -32.69
CA LEU A 135 1.63 21.65 -32.08
C LEU A 135 2.15 22.01 -30.68
N THR A 136 1.68 21.31 -29.65
CA THR A 136 2.19 21.47 -28.29
C THR A 136 2.56 20.12 -27.72
N THR A 137 3.85 19.95 -27.45
CA THR A 137 4.41 18.69 -26.96
C THR A 137 4.51 18.68 -25.44
N PHE A 138 4.19 17.55 -24.81
CA PHE A 138 4.42 17.32 -23.38
C PHE A 138 4.80 15.85 -23.13
N ARG A 139 5.52 15.60 -22.05
CA ARG A 139 5.84 14.25 -21.57
C ARG A 139 4.92 13.89 -20.42
N LEU A 140 4.39 12.67 -20.43
CA LEU A 140 3.80 12.06 -19.24
C LEU A 140 4.85 11.15 -18.60
N ASP A 141 5.13 11.40 -17.32
CA ASP A 141 6.11 10.67 -16.52
C ASP A 141 5.54 10.46 -15.11
N ARG A 142 4.74 9.40 -14.92
CA ARG A 142 4.07 9.08 -13.66
C ARG A 142 5.06 8.55 -12.61
N GLY A 143 6.31 8.33 -13.00
CA GLY A 143 7.33 7.66 -12.20
C GLY A 143 7.10 6.16 -12.10
N LEU A 144 8.14 5.46 -11.67
CA LEU A 144 8.14 4.01 -11.54
C LEU A 144 7.26 3.55 -10.38
N GLN A 145 6.44 2.54 -10.63
CA GLN A 145 5.60 1.93 -9.60
C GLN A 145 6.02 0.48 -9.33
N VAL A 146 6.06 0.11 -8.05
CA VAL A 146 6.30 -1.28 -7.66
C VAL A 146 4.97 -2.03 -7.70
N ILE A 147 4.86 -3.02 -8.58
CA ILE A 147 3.65 -3.84 -8.71
C ILE A 147 3.70 -5.09 -7.82
N ALA A 148 4.88 -5.63 -7.55
CA ALA A 148 5.06 -6.78 -6.69
C ALA A 148 6.44 -6.82 -6.04
N VAL A 149 6.51 -7.40 -4.85
CA VAL A 149 7.75 -7.74 -4.15
C VAL A 149 7.65 -9.18 -3.70
N ILE A 150 8.59 -10.01 -4.13
CA ILE A 150 8.67 -11.43 -3.76
C ILE A 150 9.90 -11.61 -2.87
N PRO A 151 9.73 -11.69 -1.54
CA PRO A 151 10.82 -12.06 -0.65
C PRO A 151 11.08 -13.57 -0.74
N GLN A 152 12.35 -13.96 -0.75
CA GLN A 152 12.79 -15.36 -0.72
C GLN A 152 12.08 -16.25 -1.74
N PRO A 153 12.17 -15.95 -3.06
CA PRO A 153 11.51 -16.72 -4.09
C PRO A 153 11.91 -18.20 -4.03
N ILE A 154 10.97 -19.09 -4.38
CA ILE A 154 11.19 -20.52 -4.43
C ILE A 154 11.35 -20.94 -5.88
N GLU A 155 12.47 -21.53 -6.21
CA GLU A 155 12.79 -21.96 -7.57
C GLU A 155 13.02 -23.47 -7.62
N ARG A 156 12.75 -24.08 -8.78
CA ARG A 156 13.02 -25.49 -8.99
C ARG A 156 14.38 -25.66 -9.67
N VAL A 157 15.38 -26.06 -8.90
CA VAL A 157 16.74 -26.32 -9.40
C VAL A 157 16.96 -27.83 -9.42
N GLY A 158 17.18 -28.40 -10.61
CA GLY A 158 17.41 -29.84 -10.76
C GLY A 158 16.24 -30.72 -10.28
N GLY A 159 15.01 -30.22 -10.37
CA GLY A 159 13.80 -30.92 -9.91
C GLY A 159 13.45 -30.71 -8.44
N VAL A 160 14.33 -30.08 -7.65
CA VAL A 160 14.13 -29.81 -6.20
C VAL A 160 13.74 -28.35 -6.01
N LEU A 161 12.77 -28.08 -5.12
CA LEU A 161 12.43 -26.72 -4.71
C LEU A 161 13.50 -26.17 -3.76
N GLN A 162 14.10 -25.04 -4.11
CA GLN A 162 15.10 -24.33 -3.32
C GLN A 162 14.60 -22.93 -3.01
N VAL A 163 14.67 -22.54 -1.74
CA VAL A 163 14.35 -21.18 -1.29
C VAL A 163 15.59 -20.31 -1.49
N GLN A 164 15.41 -19.15 -2.11
CA GLN A 164 16.49 -18.16 -2.27
C GLN A 164 16.52 -17.24 -1.04
N ASP A 165 17.07 -17.73 0.07
CA ASP A 165 17.00 -17.10 1.40
C ASP A 165 17.72 -15.74 1.54
N LYS A 166 18.42 -15.30 0.48
CA LYS A 166 19.17 -14.04 0.35
C LYS A 166 18.65 -13.11 -0.76
N ARG A 167 17.56 -13.50 -1.42
CA ARG A 167 17.06 -12.82 -2.62
C ARG A 167 15.71 -12.19 -2.39
N ILE A 168 15.52 -11.00 -2.96
CA ILE A 168 14.22 -10.36 -3.10
C ILE A 168 14.08 -9.96 -4.57
N ASP A 169 12.95 -10.31 -5.17
CA ASP A 169 12.60 -9.83 -6.51
C ASP A 169 11.58 -8.71 -6.41
N VAL A 170 11.83 -7.62 -7.13
CA VAL A 170 10.93 -6.47 -7.23
C VAL A 170 10.49 -6.36 -8.68
N TYR A 171 9.19 -6.33 -8.90
CA TYR A 171 8.59 -6.11 -10.20
C TYR A 171 8.05 -4.69 -10.26
N PHE A 172 8.39 -3.99 -11.34
CA PHE A 172 7.90 -2.66 -11.65
C PHE A 172 6.80 -2.74 -12.70
N ASP A 173 6.07 -1.64 -12.86
CA ASP A 173 5.14 -1.47 -13.96
C ASP A 173 5.85 -1.46 -15.31
N ASP A 174 5.08 -1.36 -16.42
CA ASP A 174 5.60 -1.43 -17.80
C ASP A 174 6.37 -0.16 -18.23
N GLN A 175 6.97 0.52 -17.26
CA GLN A 175 7.78 1.71 -17.44
C GLN A 175 9.23 1.33 -17.72
N GLU A 176 9.81 1.92 -18.76
CA GLU A 176 11.21 1.69 -19.07
C GLU A 176 12.10 2.30 -17.97
N ILE A 177 12.89 1.45 -17.32
CA ILE A 177 13.91 1.86 -16.37
C ILE A 177 15.26 1.84 -17.07
N GLU A 178 15.99 2.95 -17.00
CA GLU A 178 17.38 2.96 -17.45
C GLU A 178 18.18 1.95 -16.62
N LYS A 179 18.85 1.00 -17.29
CA LYS A 179 19.56 -0.09 -16.63
C LYS A 179 20.57 0.39 -15.57
N SER A 180 21.29 1.47 -15.85
CA SER A 180 22.27 2.06 -14.92
C SER A 180 21.62 2.53 -13.61
N VAL A 181 20.39 3.05 -13.71
CA VAL A 181 19.58 3.50 -12.57
C VAL A 181 19.01 2.30 -11.83
N ALA A 182 18.42 1.33 -12.56
CA ALA A 182 17.86 0.11 -11.99
C ALA A 182 18.88 -0.70 -11.18
N GLU A 183 20.13 -0.77 -11.63
CA GLU A 183 21.21 -1.55 -10.99
C GLU A 183 21.97 -0.78 -9.90
N THR A 184 21.59 0.46 -9.60
CA THR A 184 22.21 1.26 -8.54
C THR A 184 21.74 0.76 -7.16
N LYS A 185 22.60 0.01 -6.46
CA LYS A 185 22.32 -0.59 -5.14
C LYS A 185 21.89 0.41 -4.06
N GLU A 186 22.35 1.66 -4.16
CA GLU A 186 22.02 2.71 -3.18
C GLU A 186 20.56 3.13 -3.21
N PHE A 187 19.79 2.76 -4.25
CA PHE A 187 18.35 2.98 -4.30
C PHE A 187 17.53 1.92 -3.57
N TYR A 188 18.14 0.81 -3.15
CA TYR A 188 17.43 -0.30 -2.50
C TYR A 188 17.95 -0.51 -1.09
N ARG A 189 17.04 -0.57 -0.13
CA ARG A 189 17.43 -0.69 1.27
C ARG A 189 16.43 -1.49 2.06
N LEU A 190 16.91 -2.54 2.71
CA LEU A 190 16.13 -3.38 3.61
C LEU A 190 16.26 -2.86 5.04
N VAL A 191 15.13 -2.58 5.68
CA VAL A 191 15.06 -2.04 7.04
C VAL A 191 14.31 -3.03 7.93
N ASP A 192 14.93 -3.49 9.01
CA ASP A 192 14.21 -4.20 10.07
C ASP A 192 13.34 -3.19 10.84
N THR A 193 12.03 -3.39 10.82
CA THR A 193 11.04 -2.50 11.44
C THR A 193 11.10 -2.48 12.97
N THR A 194 11.74 -3.49 13.58
CA THR A 194 11.95 -3.54 15.03
C THR A 194 13.29 -2.91 15.46
N GLY A 195 14.22 -2.74 14.52
CA GLY A 195 15.50 -2.08 14.72
C GLY A 195 15.44 -0.57 14.55
N ALA A 196 16.53 0.12 14.89
CA ALA A 196 16.67 1.52 14.52
C ALA A 196 16.65 1.66 12.98
N PRO A 197 16.00 2.69 12.39
CA PRO A 197 16.05 2.94 10.95
C PRO A 197 17.46 3.11 10.38
N THR A 198 18.43 3.37 11.25
CA THR A 198 19.87 3.42 10.98
C THR A 198 20.54 2.04 10.92
N ALA A 199 19.81 0.94 11.00
CA ALA A 199 20.33 -0.43 10.84
C ALA A 199 20.06 -1.00 9.44
N ALA A 200 19.80 -0.14 8.48
CA ALA A 200 19.35 -0.50 7.16
C ALA A 200 20.48 -1.07 6.29
N VAL A 201 20.16 -2.07 5.46
CA VAL A 201 21.14 -2.84 4.67
C VAL A 201 20.84 -2.70 3.18
N ASN A 202 21.87 -2.38 2.39
CA ASN A 202 21.79 -2.42 0.93
C ASN A 202 22.07 -3.84 0.40
N PRO A 203 21.53 -4.21 -0.77
CA PRO A 203 21.96 -5.43 -1.45
C PRO A 203 23.45 -5.33 -1.85
N ASP A 204 24.11 -6.48 -1.90
CA ASP A 204 25.48 -6.60 -2.43
C ASP A 204 25.50 -6.49 -3.95
N MET A 205 24.45 -7.03 -4.59
CA MET A 205 24.30 -7.05 -6.03
C MET A 205 22.85 -6.80 -6.42
N VAL A 206 22.67 -5.96 -7.43
CA VAL A 206 21.39 -5.67 -8.07
C VAL A 206 21.52 -6.01 -9.54
N GLU A 207 20.59 -6.78 -10.06
CA GLU A 207 20.54 -7.16 -11.47
C GLU A 207 19.16 -6.80 -12.04
N TYR A 208 19.15 -6.09 -13.18
CA TYR A 208 17.92 -5.68 -13.84
C TYR A 208 17.63 -6.55 -15.07
N PHE A 209 16.40 -7.07 -15.13
CA PHE A 209 15.86 -7.89 -16.20
C PHE A 209 14.78 -7.08 -16.94
N PRO A 210 15.13 -6.36 -18.03
CA PRO A 210 14.22 -5.45 -18.72
C PRO A 210 13.03 -6.16 -19.38
N ASP A 211 13.23 -7.39 -19.88
CA ASP A 211 12.15 -8.18 -20.50
C ASP A 211 11.04 -8.57 -19.49
N GLU A 212 11.35 -8.52 -18.19
CA GLU A 212 10.44 -8.86 -17.10
C GLU A 212 10.05 -7.65 -16.23
N ASN A 213 10.57 -6.45 -16.52
CA ASN A 213 10.51 -5.28 -15.63
C ASN A 213 10.84 -5.64 -14.16
N ARG A 214 11.85 -6.50 -13.98
CA ARG A 214 12.20 -7.11 -12.69
C ARG A 214 13.59 -6.71 -12.26
N VAL A 215 13.73 -6.31 -11.01
CA VAL A 215 15.02 -6.15 -10.33
C VAL A 215 15.21 -7.26 -9.31
N GLN A 216 16.34 -7.96 -9.40
CA GLN A 216 16.76 -8.96 -8.42
C GLN A 216 17.75 -8.34 -7.44
N LEU A 217 17.42 -8.36 -6.15
CA LEU A 217 18.25 -7.89 -5.05
C LEU A 217 18.88 -9.08 -4.34
N ASN A 218 20.21 -9.16 -4.32
CA ASN A 218 20.94 -10.22 -3.61
C ASN A 218 21.70 -9.63 -2.41
N PHE A 219 21.48 -10.20 -1.23
CA PHE A 219 22.09 -9.78 0.03
C PHE A 219 23.22 -10.73 0.47
N ALA A 220 24.18 -10.22 1.24
CA ALA A 220 25.32 -10.98 1.73
C ALA A 220 24.92 -12.22 2.56
N ALA A 221 23.93 -12.01 3.43
CA ALA A 221 23.50 -12.96 4.45
C ALA A 221 22.03 -13.32 4.28
N ALA A 222 21.68 -14.54 4.72
CA ALA A 222 20.29 -14.99 4.74
C ALA A 222 19.48 -14.11 5.70
N PHE A 223 18.22 -13.84 5.35
CA PHE A 223 17.35 -13.03 6.19
C PHE A 223 17.10 -13.72 7.53
N SER A 224 17.13 -12.96 8.63
CA SER A 224 16.74 -13.46 9.94
C SER A 224 15.21 -13.48 10.07
N THR A 225 14.71 -14.09 11.14
CA THR A 225 13.28 -14.04 11.45
C THR A 225 12.93 -12.66 12.02
N ALA A 226 12.55 -11.74 11.15
CA ALA A 226 12.18 -10.37 11.49
C ALA A 226 11.14 -9.81 10.50
N THR A 227 10.59 -8.64 10.81
CA THR A 227 9.70 -7.90 9.90
C THR A 227 10.49 -6.83 9.19
N TYR A 228 10.56 -6.94 7.86
CA TYR A 228 11.33 -6.02 7.02
C TYR A 228 10.43 -5.09 6.22
N ARG A 229 10.93 -3.87 6.01
CA ARG A 229 10.45 -2.90 5.03
C ARG A 229 11.51 -2.73 3.96
N LEU A 230 11.11 -2.78 2.69
CA LEU A 230 11.99 -2.45 1.57
C LEU A 230 11.75 -0.99 1.13
N ASP A 231 12.78 -0.17 1.24
CA ASP A 231 12.79 1.20 0.72
C ASP A 231 13.40 1.19 -0.68
N ILE A 232 12.73 1.85 -1.64
CA ILE A 232 13.14 1.93 -3.05
C ILE A 232 13.15 3.39 -3.52
N GLY A 233 14.15 3.78 -4.32
CA GLY A 233 14.20 5.05 -5.04
C GLY A 233 14.85 6.22 -4.29
N LEU A 234 15.19 6.06 -3.01
CA LEU A 234 15.93 7.08 -2.25
C LEU A 234 17.41 6.71 -2.18
N LYS A 235 18.27 7.50 -2.84
CA LYS A 235 19.73 7.43 -2.64
C LYS A 235 20.08 7.99 -1.27
N SER A 236 19.91 7.16 -0.23
CA SER A 236 20.35 7.49 1.11
C SER A 236 21.70 6.85 1.36
N ALA A 237 22.67 7.62 1.83
CA ALA A 237 23.91 7.06 2.34
C ALA A 237 23.59 5.99 3.40
N LEU A 238 24.33 4.88 3.37
CA LEU A 238 24.32 3.89 4.44
C LEU A 238 24.47 4.62 5.78
N PRO A 239 23.69 4.27 6.82
CA PRO A 239 24.01 4.71 8.17
C PRO A 239 25.41 4.17 8.53
N GLY A 240 26.40 5.07 8.49
CA GLY A 240 27.84 4.76 8.56
C GLY A 240 28.70 5.48 7.51
N SER A 241 28.11 5.95 6.40
CA SER A 241 28.72 6.94 5.52
C SER A 241 28.37 8.33 6.06
N ALA A 242 29.31 8.94 6.80
CA ALA A 242 29.20 10.27 7.41
C ALA A 242 27.77 10.60 7.88
N VAL A 243 27.33 9.91 8.93
CA VAL A 243 26.19 10.39 9.73
C VAL A 243 26.51 11.86 10.07
N PRO A 244 25.64 12.84 9.77
CA PRO A 244 25.76 14.15 10.38
C PRO A 244 25.77 13.90 11.88
N THR A 245 26.92 14.04 12.53
CA THR A 245 26.99 13.94 13.97
C THR A 245 26.06 15.02 14.49
N ASP A 246 24.97 14.64 15.18
CA ASP A 246 24.15 15.59 15.89
C ASP A 246 25.09 16.45 16.73
N GLN A 247 25.24 17.72 16.37
CA GLN A 247 25.96 18.67 17.21
C GLN A 247 24.95 19.09 18.27
N PRO A 248 25.08 18.65 19.53
CA PRO A 248 24.24 19.19 20.59
C PRO A 248 24.54 20.69 20.66
N PHE A 249 23.54 21.50 20.35
CA PHE A 249 23.61 22.93 20.59
C PHE A 249 23.67 23.14 22.10
N ALA A 250 24.86 23.52 22.60
CA ALA A 250 25.10 23.83 24.01
C ALA A 250 24.92 25.33 24.31
N GLY A 251 24.46 26.12 23.33
CA GLY A 251 24.15 27.54 23.51
C GLY A 251 22.76 27.76 24.11
N GLU A 252 22.52 28.96 24.63
CA GLU A 252 21.16 29.40 24.92
C GLU A 252 20.41 29.60 23.60
N ILE A 253 19.19 29.07 23.49
CA ILE A 253 18.32 29.35 22.35
C ILE A 253 17.99 30.84 22.42
N GLY A 254 18.58 31.63 21.53
CA GLY A 254 18.30 33.05 21.41
C GLY A 254 16.80 33.27 21.31
N THR A 255 16.26 34.13 22.18
CA THR A 255 14.80 34.34 22.28
C THR A 255 14.27 35.25 21.18
N TRP A 256 15.14 35.80 20.33
CA TRP A 256 14.82 36.74 19.25
C TRP A 256 15.63 36.48 17.97
N PHE A 257 15.08 36.91 16.82
CA PHE A 257 15.63 36.66 15.48
C PHE A 257 17.04 37.23 15.24
N GLY A 258 17.48 38.21 16.05
CA GLY A 258 18.79 38.85 15.96
C GLY A 258 19.95 38.03 16.51
N ASP A 259 19.69 37.08 17.41
CA ASP A 259 20.73 36.26 18.05
C ASP A 259 21.26 35.16 17.11
N LEU A 260 20.52 34.85 16.03
CA LEU A 260 20.87 33.84 15.03
C LEU A 260 21.82 34.35 13.94
N LEU A 261 22.21 35.63 13.96
CA LEU A 261 23.05 36.25 12.92
C LEU A 261 24.56 36.25 13.25
N ASN A 262 24.96 35.86 14.47
CA ASN A 262 26.37 35.66 14.79
C ASN A 262 26.79 34.22 14.50
N VAL A 263 27.30 34.01 13.28
CA VAL A 263 27.86 32.75 12.77
C VAL A 263 29.00 32.19 13.65
N GLY A 264 29.55 32.99 14.58
CA GLY A 264 30.61 32.56 15.51
C GLY A 264 30.13 31.83 16.78
N ASP A 265 28.89 32.05 17.23
CA ASP A 265 28.38 31.52 18.51
C ASP A 265 27.45 30.32 18.32
N ALA A 266 26.92 30.15 17.10
CA ALA A 266 26.18 28.98 16.67
C ALA A 266 27.17 27.94 16.14
N GLY A 267 27.61 27.03 17.03
CA GLY A 267 28.57 25.97 16.77
C GLY A 267 28.57 25.47 15.31
N ASN A 268 29.59 25.89 14.56
CA ASN A 268 29.97 25.47 13.22
C ASN A 268 28.84 24.89 12.35
N PHE A 269 27.98 25.74 11.80
CA PHE A 269 27.05 25.40 10.70
C PHE A 269 27.75 25.17 9.35
N GLY A 270 28.97 24.63 9.35
CA GLY A 270 29.76 24.37 8.16
C GLY A 270 30.23 25.66 7.47
N ASP A 271 31.53 25.76 7.22
CA ASP A 271 32.05 26.80 6.34
C ASP A 271 31.48 26.60 4.93
N ILE A 272 30.77 27.61 4.39
CA ILE A 272 30.19 27.60 3.02
C ILE A 272 31.28 27.38 1.95
N GLY A 273 32.56 27.59 2.29
CA GLY A 273 33.69 27.26 1.42
C GLY A 273 34.09 25.78 1.36
N SER A 274 33.55 24.92 2.23
CA SER A 274 34.03 23.53 2.41
C SER A 274 33.27 22.45 1.64
N GLY A 275 32.19 22.80 0.92
CA GLY A 275 31.40 21.83 0.15
C GLY A 275 30.60 20.83 1.00
N THR A 276 30.36 21.14 2.28
CA THR A 276 29.50 20.33 3.16
C THR A 276 28.07 20.87 3.16
N ALA A 277 27.08 20.00 2.98
CA ALA A 277 25.66 20.34 3.05
C ALA A 277 25.14 20.09 4.48
N VAL A 278 24.56 21.11 5.11
CA VAL A 278 23.88 20.99 6.41
C VAL A 278 22.38 20.75 6.17
N LYS A 279 21.88 19.59 6.62
CA LYS A 279 20.45 19.27 6.59
C LYS A 279 19.82 19.65 7.92
N VAL A 280 18.99 20.68 7.93
CA VAL A 280 18.11 20.99 9.06
C VAL A 280 16.78 20.31 8.79
N SER A 281 16.44 19.29 9.58
CA SER A 281 15.11 18.68 9.58
C SER A 281 14.42 18.98 10.90
N SER A 282 13.21 19.52 10.84
CA SER A 282 12.27 19.53 11.95
C SER A 282 11.27 18.38 11.77
N GLU A 283 10.88 17.76 12.87
CA GLU A 283 9.76 16.83 12.91
C GLU A 283 8.67 17.46 13.78
N ILE A 284 7.43 17.42 13.30
CA ILE A 284 6.26 17.66 14.16
C ILE A 284 5.91 16.29 14.73
N SER A 285 6.37 16.01 15.96
CA SER A 285 5.84 14.87 16.68
C SER A 285 4.40 15.21 17.12
N PRO A 286 3.44 14.28 16.96
CA PRO A 286 2.15 14.44 17.60
C PRO A 286 2.40 14.67 19.10
N ALA A 287 1.84 15.73 19.67
CA ALA A 287 1.71 15.80 21.13
C ALA A 287 1.05 14.48 21.54
N GLY A 288 1.77 13.71 22.38
CA GLY A 288 1.58 12.27 22.56
C GLY A 288 0.13 11.80 22.54
N ALA A 289 -0.08 10.61 21.97
CA ALA A 289 -1.37 9.96 21.73
C ALA A 289 -2.53 10.54 22.55
N VAL A 290 -3.39 11.34 21.90
CA VAL A 290 -4.74 11.58 22.43
C VAL A 290 -5.41 10.21 22.45
N ALA A 291 -5.64 9.67 23.65
CA ALA A 291 -6.24 8.36 23.81
C ALA A 291 -7.57 8.34 23.04
N LEU A 292 -7.67 7.46 22.04
CA LEU A 292 -8.92 7.21 21.36
C LEU A 292 -9.94 6.71 22.40
N PRO A 293 -11.22 7.10 22.31
CA PRO A 293 -12.25 6.50 23.13
C PRO A 293 -12.24 4.98 22.93
N ALA A 294 -12.49 4.23 24.01
CA ALA A 294 -12.50 2.77 23.96
C ALA A 294 -13.52 2.27 22.92
N SER A 295 -13.18 1.18 22.21
CA SER A 295 -14.07 0.57 21.22
C SER A 295 -15.41 0.19 21.85
N PRO A 296 -16.53 0.25 21.10
CA PRO A 296 -17.84 -0.23 21.57
C PRO A 296 -17.76 -1.69 22.03
N GLY A 297 -18.18 -1.95 23.27
CA GLY A 297 -18.04 -3.24 23.98
C GLY A 297 -16.82 -3.31 24.91
N GLY A 298 -16.18 -2.17 25.20
CA GLY A 298 -15.03 -2.06 26.09
C GLY A 298 -15.40 -2.23 27.57
N THR A 299 -14.38 -2.28 28.43
CA THR A 299 -14.54 -2.46 29.88
C THR A 299 -15.25 -1.29 30.57
N ASP A 300 -15.35 -0.13 29.91
CA ASP A 300 -15.97 1.10 30.43
C ASP A 300 -17.43 1.28 29.95
N GLU A 301 -18.02 0.30 29.24
CA GLU A 301 -19.43 0.36 28.84
C GLU A 301 -20.37 0.05 30.02
N PRO A 302 -21.42 0.87 30.26
CA PRO A 302 -22.45 0.57 31.26
C PRO A 302 -23.16 -0.76 30.92
N GLY A 303 -22.83 -1.81 31.66
CA GLY A 303 -23.36 -3.17 31.44
C GLY A 303 -22.31 -4.22 31.11
N HIS A 304 -21.03 -3.83 30.94
CA HIS A 304 -19.93 -4.78 30.91
C HIS A 304 -19.86 -5.55 32.24
N ARG A 305 -19.94 -6.87 32.17
CA ARG A 305 -19.70 -7.77 33.31
C ARG A 305 -18.37 -8.46 33.09
N GLU A 306 -17.39 -8.11 33.90
CA GLU A 306 -16.18 -8.93 34.03
C GLU A 306 -16.58 -10.25 34.71
N ILE A 307 -16.63 -11.33 33.93
CA ILE A 307 -16.76 -12.67 34.49
C ILE A 307 -15.36 -13.08 34.90
N GLN A 308 -15.12 -13.17 36.22
CA GLN A 308 -13.86 -13.73 36.70
C GLN A 308 -13.75 -15.17 36.19
N LEU A 309 -12.56 -15.54 35.70
CA LEU A 309 -12.27 -16.92 35.33
C LEU A 309 -12.51 -17.79 36.57
N GLU A 310 -13.61 -18.54 36.57
CA GLU A 310 -13.94 -19.48 37.63
C GLU A 310 -12.75 -20.44 37.84
N ASN A 311 -12.39 -20.67 39.11
CA ASN A 311 -11.09 -21.20 39.55
C ASN A 311 -10.76 -22.65 39.11
N HIS A 312 -11.59 -23.26 38.27
CA HIS A 312 -11.37 -24.59 37.69
C HIS A 312 -10.41 -24.58 36.49
N TYR A 313 -9.97 -23.40 36.02
CA TYR A 313 -8.91 -23.23 35.02
C TYR A 313 -7.52 -22.97 35.62
N THR A 314 -7.29 -23.30 36.90
CA THR A 314 -5.94 -23.26 37.47
C THR A 314 -5.19 -24.54 37.14
N LEU A 315 -4.05 -24.40 36.47
CA LEU A 315 -3.14 -25.51 36.17
C LEU A 315 -2.77 -26.26 37.47
N PRO A 316 -2.74 -27.60 37.45
CA PRO A 316 -2.91 -28.46 36.28
C PRO A 316 -4.39 -28.73 35.96
N ASN A 317 -4.76 -28.54 34.69
CA ASN A 317 -6.05 -28.96 34.14
C ASN A 317 -6.24 -30.46 34.39
N THR A 318 -7.09 -30.82 35.34
CA THR A 318 -7.52 -32.20 35.53
C THR A 318 -8.90 -32.37 34.88
N GLY A 319 -9.08 -33.43 34.09
CA GLY A 319 -10.38 -33.76 33.46
C GLY A 319 -10.57 -33.33 31.99
N VAL A 320 -9.53 -32.85 31.31
CA VAL A 320 -9.57 -32.53 29.87
C VAL A 320 -9.02 -33.64 28.97
N ASP A 321 -8.35 -34.64 29.56
CA ASP A 321 -7.86 -35.79 28.82
C ASP A 321 -8.99 -36.81 28.64
N PRO A 322 -9.24 -37.31 27.41
CA PRO A 322 -10.18 -38.39 27.17
C PRO A 322 -9.75 -39.64 27.94
N VAL A 323 -10.51 -40.04 28.96
CA VAL A 323 -10.30 -41.28 29.71
C VAL A 323 -11.17 -42.38 29.08
N THR A 324 -10.56 -43.53 28.81
CA THR A 324 -11.29 -44.72 28.35
C THR A 324 -12.23 -45.18 29.46
N PRO A 325 -13.54 -45.40 29.21
CA PRO A 325 -14.46 -45.85 30.25
C PRO A 325 -14.00 -47.19 30.83
N ASP A 326 -13.86 -47.27 32.16
CA ASP A 326 -13.62 -48.54 32.86
C ASP A 326 -14.81 -49.50 32.66
N ASP A 327 -14.55 -50.80 32.77
CA ASP A 327 -15.60 -51.82 32.74
C ASP A 327 -16.67 -51.57 33.82
N ILE A 328 -17.93 -51.86 33.51
CA ILE A 328 -19.05 -51.75 34.45
C ILE A 328 -18.75 -52.61 35.69
N LYS A 329 -18.56 -51.96 36.84
CA LYS A 329 -18.34 -52.67 38.12
C LYS A 329 -19.66 -53.21 38.60
N VAL A 330 -19.77 -54.51 38.84
CA VAL A 330 -20.99 -55.13 39.38
C VAL A 330 -20.78 -55.49 40.86
N VAL A 331 -21.58 -54.89 41.75
CA VAL A 331 -21.56 -55.22 43.18
C VAL A 331 -22.79 -56.07 43.55
N ARG A 332 -22.54 -57.29 44.02
CA ARG A 332 -23.60 -58.21 44.48
C ARG A 332 -23.85 -58.02 45.97
N TYR A 333 -25.11 -57.84 46.35
CA TYR A 333 -25.54 -57.80 47.75
C TYR A 333 -26.64 -58.83 48.01
N ALA A 334 -26.79 -59.21 49.29
CA ALA A 334 -27.83 -60.12 49.75
C ALA A 334 -28.20 -59.79 51.21
N PHE A 335 -29.41 -60.20 51.62
CA PHE A 335 -29.86 -60.12 53.01
C PHE A 335 -29.90 -61.54 53.60
N PRO A 336 -28.75 -62.10 54.03
CA PRO A 336 -28.74 -63.44 54.58
C PRO A 336 -29.46 -63.45 55.93
N VAL A 337 -30.01 -64.62 56.31
CA VAL A 337 -30.68 -64.81 57.60
C VAL A 337 -29.69 -64.65 58.76
N ASN A 338 -28.43 -65.07 58.55
CA ASN A 338 -27.35 -64.91 59.51
C ASN A 338 -26.12 -64.33 58.80
N PHE A 339 -25.40 -63.43 59.48
CA PHE A 339 -24.11 -62.94 59.00
C PHE A 339 -23.03 -64.01 59.13
N ARG A 340 -21.90 -63.81 58.45
CA ARG A 340 -20.73 -64.67 58.64
C ARG A 340 -20.26 -64.58 60.10
N PRO A 341 -19.74 -65.67 60.69
CA PRO A 341 -19.19 -65.62 62.04
C PRO A 341 -18.11 -64.54 62.13
N ASN A 342 -18.07 -63.81 63.23
CA ASN A 342 -16.93 -62.91 63.50
C ASN A 342 -15.67 -63.72 63.87
N ASP A 343 -14.56 -63.03 64.10
CA ASP A 343 -13.27 -63.66 64.44
C ASP A 343 -13.30 -64.46 65.77
N ALA A 344 -14.34 -64.27 66.59
CA ALA A 344 -14.60 -65.05 67.80
C ALA A 344 -15.58 -66.24 67.57
N GLY A 345 -15.96 -66.50 66.31
CA GLY A 345 -16.87 -67.59 65.92
C GLY A 345 -18.35 -67.34 66.22
N ILE A 346 -18.73 -66.14 66.65
CA ILE A 346 -20.11 -65.79 66.98
C ILE A 346 -20.85 -65.40 65.70
N VAL A 347 -22.01 -66.03 65.48
CA VAL A 347 -22.89 -65.77 64.34
C VAL A 347 -24.02 -64.85 64.76
N TYR A 348 -24.13 -63.70 64.11
CA TYR A 348 -25.22 -62.76 64.35
C TYR A 348 -26.38 -63.02 63.39
N GLN A 349 -27.59 -63.10 63.92
CA GLN A 349 -28.80 -63.19 63.12
C GLN A 349 -29.16 -61.81 62.57
N ASN A 350 -29.54 -61.78 61.30
CA ASN A 350 -29.99 -60.56 60.64
C ASN A 350 -31.49 -60.35 60.92
N PHE A 351 -31.81 -59.28 61.65
CA PHE A 351 -33.18 -58.94 62.02
C PHE A 351 -33.84 -57.91 61.10
N ILE A 352 -33.24 -57.63 59.94
CA ILE A 352 -33.78 -56.65 59.01
C ILE A 352 -35.20 -57.04 58.55
N SER A 353 -36.14 -56.12 58.74
CA SER A 353 -37.54 -56.32 58.37
C SER A 353 -37.75 -56.26 56.84
N PRO A 354 -38.88 -56.78 56.32
CA PRO A 354 -39.19 -56.68 54.90
C PRO A 354 -39.21 -55.24 54.37
N SER A 355 -39.76 -54.29 55.15
CA SER A 355 -39.80 -52.87 54.77
C SER A 355 -38.40 -52.25 54.73
N GLU A 356 -37.51 -52.60 55.66
CA GLU A 356 -36.13 -52.10 55.65
C GLU A 356 -35.32 -52.67 54.49
N LYS A 357 -35.58 -53.92 54.07
CA LYS A 357 -34.97 -54.47 52.85
C LYS A 357 -35.32 -53.63 51.63
N GLU A 358 -36.57 -53.20 51.48
CA GLU A 358 -36.97 -52.34 50.35
C GLU A 358 -36.28 -50.97 50.41
N ILE A 359 -36.15 -50.37 51.60
CA ILE A 359 -35.41 -49.11 51.76
C ILE A 359 -33.95 -49.28 51.33
N VAL A 360 -33.29 -50.34 51.77
CA VAL A 360 -31.89 -50.60 51.39
C VAL A 360 -31.74 -50.85 49.89
N ARG A 361 -32.71 -51.53 49.24
CA ARG A 361 -32.70 -51.66 47.78
C ARG A 361 -32.79 -50.31 47.08
N GLY A 362 -33.70 -49.44 47.52
CA GLY A 362 -33.83 -48.09 46.95
C GLY A 362 -32.57 -47.25 47.15
N ILE A 363 -31.92 -47.34 48.31
CA ILE A 363 -30.63 -46.66 48.56
C ILE A 363 -29.57 -47.18 47.59
N LEU A 364 -29.46 -48.49 47.41
CA LEU A 364 -28.48 -49.09 46.49
C LEU A 364 -28.78 -48.76 45.03
N GLU A 365 -30.05 -48.60 44.65
CA GLU A 365 -30.45 -48.17 43.30
C GLU A 365 -30.10 -46.70 43.03
N ILE A 366 -30.34 -45.82 44.00
CA ILE A 366 -29.90 -44.41 43.91
C ILE A 366 -28.38 -44.36 43.82
N TYR A 367 -27.67 -45.12 44.66
CA TYR A 367 -26.22 -45.17 44.64
C TYR A 367 -25.67 -45.71 43.31
N ALA A 368 -26.30 -46.74 42.74
CA ALA A 368 -25.97 -47.27 41.42
C ALA A 368 -26.17 -46.23 40.31
N ALA A 369 -27.27 -45.47 40.36
CA ALA A 369 -27.57 -44.43 39.38
C ALA A 369 -26.57 -43.26 39.41
N GLU A 370 -26.09 -42.87 40.59
CA GLU A 370 -25.17 -41.74 40.76
C GLU A 370 -23.70 -42.12 40.47
N VAL A 371 -23.31 -43.38 40.72
CA VAL A 371 -21.89 -43.80 40.66
C VAL A 371 -21.60 -44.73 39.48
N GLY A 372 -22.62 -45.27 38.81
CA GLY A 372 -22.46 -46.13 37.63
C GLY A 372 -21.93 -47.54 37.94
N VAL A 373 -22.48 -48.18 38.98
CA VAL A 373 -22.09 -49.51 39.51
C VAL A 373 -23.31 -50.43 39.63
#